data_AF-A0A523FSQ6-F1
#
_entry.id   AF-A0A523FSQ6-F1
#
_cell.length_a   1.000
_cell.length_b   1.000
_cell.length_c   1.000
_cell.angle_alpha   90.00
_cell.angle_beta   90.00
_cell.angle_gamma   90.00
#
_symmetry.space_group_name_H-M   'P 1'
#
loop_
_entity.id
_entity.type
_entity.pdbx_description
1 polymer ?
#
loop_
_entity_poly.entity_id
_entity_poly.type
_entity_poly.pdbx_seq_one_letter_code
_entity_poly.pdbx_strand_id
1 'polypeptide(L)'
;IVAQGRSWARERAARGEDAVDIGAAVAAGRLLFGAVGDATRLEYTVIGDPVNLAAKLEKQNKTENTVAITNLATYEQAKAQGYQPGADHEVRRDRALEGVAGSHDLVVLAS
;
A
#
# COMPACT_ATOMS: atom_id res chain seq x y z
N ILE A 1 -1.80 -2.86 -11.52
CA ILE A 1 -0.55 -3.39 -10.91
C ILE A 1 -0.77 -4.79 -10.36
N VAL A 2 -1.62 -5.00 -9.34
CA VAL A 2 -1.85 -6.33 -8.72
C VAL A 2 -2.25 -7.41 -9.73
N ALA A 3 -3.19 -7.13 -10.64
CA ALA A 3 -3.60 -8.08 -11.67
C ALA A 3 -2.44 -8.50 -12.59
N GLN A 4 -1.57 -7.56 -12.95
CA GLN A 4 -0.38 -7.83 -13.76
C GLN A 4 0.63 -8.69 -12.99
N GLY A 5 0.81 -8.41 -11.69
CA GLY A 5 1.64 -9.24 -10.81
C GLY A 5 1.18 -10.69 -10.76
N ARG A 6 -0.14 -10.92 -10.67
CA ARG A 6 -0.70 -12.28 -10.74
C ARG A 6 -0.52 -12.97 -12.08
N SER A 7 -0.52 -12.22 -13.19
CA SER A 7 -0.21 -12.81 -14.52
C SER A 7 1.23 -13.29 -14.55
N TRP A 8 2.16 -12.43 -14.13
CA TRP A 8 3.57 -12.74 -14.11
C TRP A 8 3.90 -13.91 -13.18
N ALA A 9 3.32 -13.96 -11.98
CA ALA A 9 3.46 -15.08 -11.05
C ALA A 9 3.02 -16.41 -11.69
N ARG A 10 1.87 -16.41 -12.41
CA ARG A 10 1.37 -17.58 -13.14
C ARG A 10 2.27 -17.99 -14.28
N GLU A 11 2.78 -17.04 -15.06
CA GLU A 11 3.73 -17.31 -16.15
C GLU A 11 5.04 -17.93 -15.64
N ARG A 12 5.55 -17.47 -14.49
CA ARG A 12 6.74 -18.07 -13.84
C ARG A 12 6.46 -19.50 -13.37
N ALA A 13 5.34 -19.69 -12.68
CA ALA A 13 4.94 -21.02 -12.21
C ALA A 13 4.78 -22.01 -13.38
N ALA A 14 4.24 -21.56 -14.51
CA ALA A 14 4.11 -22.39 -15.73
C ALA A 14 5.48 -22.79 -16.34
N ARG A 15 6.55 -22.04 -16.05
CA ARG A 15 7.93 -22.37 -16.43
C ARG A 15 8.67 -23.19 -15.37
N GLY A 16 8.03 -23.56 -14.26
CA GLY A 16 8.67 -24.25 -13.14
C GLY A 16 9.60 -23.35 -12.30
N GLU A 17 9.45 -22.03 -12.42
CA GLU A 17 10.17 -21.05 -11.63
C GLU A 17 9.37 -20.67 -10.37
N ASP A 18 10.05 -20.19 -9.33
CA ASP A 18 9.39 -19.63 -8.15
C ASP A 18 8.44 -18.48 -8.54
N ALA A 19 7.20 -18.55 -8.04
CA ALA A 19 6.23 -17.49 -8.19
C ALA A 19 6.61 -16.28 -7.33
N VAL A 20 6.34 -15.08 -7.84
CA VAL A 20 6.61 -13.84 -7.11
C VAL A 20 5.29 -13.12 -6.86
N ASP A 21 4.89 -13.06 -5.60
CA ASP A 21 3.70 -12.33 -5.19
C ASP A 21 3.98 -10.83 -5.09
N ILE A 22 3.06 -10.02 -5.62
CA ILE A 22 3.15 -8.57 -5.59
C ILE A 22 2.01 -8.01 -4.74
N GLY A 23 2.37 -7.47 -3.58
CA GLY A 23 1.49 -6.69 -2.73
C GLY A 23 1.51 -5.20 -3.09
N ALA A 24 0.48 -4.49 -2.67
CA ALA A 24 0.38 -3.04 -2.77
C ALA A 24 -0.23 -2.45 -1.50
N ALA A 25 0.14 -1.22 -1.18
CA ALA A 25 -0.59 -0.43 -0.21
C ALA A 25 -0.56 1.04 -0.57
N VAL A 26 -1.58 1.76 -0.10
CA VAL A 26 -1.72 3.19 -0.37
C VAL A 26 -2.03 3.91 0.94
N ALA A 27 -1.35 5.02 1.15
CA ALA A 27 -1.68 5.99 2.18
C ALA A 27 -1.57 7.40 1.60
N ALA A 28 -2.45 8.30 2.04
CA ALA A 28 -2.44 9.69 1.65
C ALA A 28 -2.33 10.60 2.87
N GLY A 29 -1.68 11.74 2.67
CA GLY A 29 -1.55 12.79 3.66
C GLY A 29 -0.51 13.81 3.25
N ARG A 30 -0.31 14.82 4.09
CA ARG A 30 0.69 15.85 3.85
C ARG A 30 2.10 15.28 4.05
N LEU A 31 2.99 15.57 3.10
CA LEU A 31 4.39 15.16 3.14
C LEU A 31 5.26 16.19 2.41
N LEU A 32 6.58 16.04 2.55
CA LEU A 32 7.59 16.80 1.83
C LEU A 32 8.27 15.90 0.80
N PHE A 33 8.58 16.43 -0.36
CA PHE A 33 9.39 15.73 -1.36
C PHE A 33 10.33 16.71 -2.06
N GLY A 34 11.52 16.25 -2.47
CA GLY A 34 12.48 17.09 -3.17
C GLY A 34 13.90 16.54 -3.17
N ALA A 35 14.81 17.26 -3.84
CA ALA A 35 16.23 16.96 -3.82
C ALA A 35 16.85 17.40 -2.49
N VAL A 36 17.48 16.45 -1.79
CA VAL A 36 18.16 16.66 -0.50
C VAL A 36 19.59 16.19 -0.65
N GLY A 37 20.54 16.99 -0.18
CA GLY A 37 21.97 16.69 -0.24
C GLY A 37 22.81 17.93 -0.50
N ASP A 38 24.08 17.72 -0.85
CA ASP A 38 25.02 18.79 -1.17
C ASP A 38 25.28 18.90 -2.69
N ALA A 39 26.13 19.85 -3.07
CA ALA A 39 26.45 20.14 -4.47
C ALA A 39 27.05 18.95 -5.25
N THR A 40 27.54 17.92 -4.56
CA THR A 40 28.18 16.74 -5.17
C THR A 40 27.30 15.50 -5.14
N ARG A 41 26.27 15.46 -4.29
CA ARG A 41 25.31 14.36 -4.21
C ARG A 41 23.94 14.85 -3.76
N LEU A 42 23.02 14.94 -4.70
CA LEU A 42 21.60 15.20 -4.46
C LEU A 42 20.79 13.91 -4.62
N GLU A 43 19.97 13.59 -3.63
CA GLU A 43 19.02 12.47 -3.68
C GLU A 43 17.59 13.00 -3.63
N TYR A 44 16.73 12.47 -4.51
CA TYR A 44 15.31 12.81 -4.47
C TYR A 44 14.62 11.96 -3.40
N THR A 45 14.08 12.62 -2.38
CA THR A 45 13.50 11.95 -1.22
C THR A 45 12.05 12.37 -1.01
N VAL A 46 11.32 11.52 -0.27
CA VAL A 46 9.96 11.77 0.20
C VAL A 46 9.95 11.52 1.70
N ILE A 47 9.53 12.51 2.48
CA ILE A 47 9.58 12.52 3.93
C ILE A 47 8.20 12.87 4.49
N GLY A 48 7.66 12.01 5.34
CA GLY A 48 6.42 12.26 6.08
C GLY A 48 5.74 10.99 6.56
N ASP A 49 4.79 11.14 7.47
CA ASP A 49 4.04 10.01 8.03
C ASP A 49 3.33 9.13 6.99
N PRO A 50 2.77 9.68 5.87
CA PRO A 50 2.10 8.84 4.87
C PRO A 50 3.01 7.81 4.21
N VAL A 51 4.30 8.11 3.99
CA VAL A 51 5.23 7.13 3.38
C VAL A 51 5.56 5.99 4.34
N ASN A 52 5.73 6.30 5.64
CA ASN A 52 5.89 5.27 6.65
C ASN A 52 4.62 4.41 6.76
N LEU A 53 3.45 5.04 6.83
CA LEU A 53 2.17 4.34 6.90
C LEU A 53 1.95 3.42 5.69
N ALA A 54 2.22 3.88 4.47
CA ALA A 54 2.14 3.05 3.27
C ALA A 54 3.02 1.81 3.36
N ALA A 55 4.26 1.96 3.84
CA ALA A 55 5.18 0.84 4.04
C ALA A 55 4.68 -0.15 5.13
N LYS A 56 4.04 0.35 6.20
CA LYS A 56 3.46 -0.51 7.23
C LYS A 56 2.22 -1.25 6.75
N LEU A 57 1.36 -0.59 5.99
CA LEU A 57 0.19 -1.20 5.36
C LEU A 57 0.58 -2.26 4.33
N GLU A 58 1.66 -2.05 3.59
CA GLU A 58 2.17 -3.05 2.64
C GLU A 58 2.56 -4.33 3.38
N LYS A 59 3.30 -4.22 4.49
CA LYS A 59 3.64 -5.37 5.33
C LYS A 59 2.41 -6.02 5.94
N GLN A 60 1.40 -5.23 6.30
CA GLN A 60 0.15 -5.72 6.88
C GLN A 60 -0.60 -6.68 5.95
N ASN A 61 -0.41 -6.60 4.62
CA ASN A 61 -1.00 -7.55 3.68
C ASN A 61 -0.71 -9.00 4.04
N LYS A 62 0.49 -9.30 4.57
CA LYS A 62 0.87 -10.66 4.98
C LYS A 62 0.06 -11.14 6.18
N THR A 63 -0.11 -10.29 7.18
CA THR A 63 -0.89 -10.61 8.39
C THR A 63 -2.38 -10.76 8.06
N GLU A 64 -2.88 -9.95 7.12
CA GLU A 64 -4.29 -9.92 6.74
C GLU A 64 -4.64 -10.93 5.64
N ASN A 65 -3.66 -11.62 5.05
CA ASN A 65 -3.83 -12.50 3.88
C ASN A 65 -4.51 -11.77 2.71
N THR A 66 -3.96 -10.62 2.34
CA THR A 66 -4.45 -9.77 1.24
C THR A 66 -3.32 -9.41 0.28
N VAL A 67 -3.66 -8.80 -0.86
CA VAL A 67 -2.66 -8.23 -1.79
C VAL A 67 -2.72 -6.72 -1.90
N ALA A 68 -3.83 -6.08 -1.54
CA ALA A 68 -3.88 -4.63 -1.51
C ALA A 68 -4.71 -4.10 -0.33
N ILE A 69 -4.10 -3.20 0.46
CA ILE A 69 -4.72 -2.55 1.61
C ILE A 69 -4.50 -1.03 1.56
N THR A 70 -5.48 -0.28 2.03
CA THR A 70 -5.31 1.12 2.46
C THR A 70 -5.92 1.34 3.85
N ASN A 71 -5.74 2.50 4.47
CA ASN A 71 -6.50 2.87 5.67
C ASN A 71 -7.81 3.58 5.29
N LEU A 72 -8.78 3.55 6.19
CA LEU A 72 -10.10 4.15 5.96
C LEU A 72 -10.02 5.65 5.63
N ALA A 73 -9.13 6.39 6.29
CA ALA A 73 -8.95 7.82 6.04
C ALA A 73 -8.52 8.11 4.59
N THR A 74 -7.56 7.35 4.05
CA THR A 74 -7.13 7.50 2.64
C THR A 74 -8.24 7.11 1.69
N TYR A 75 -8.97 6.04 1.99
CA TYR A 75 -10.08 5.57 1.16
C TYR A 75 -11.21 6.60 1.07
N GLU A 76 -11.63 7.18 2.20
CA GLU A 76 -12.65 8.23 2.22
C GLU A 76 -12.16 9.52 1.57
N GLN A 77 -10.89 9.89 1.74
CA GLN A 77 -10.30 11.02 1.03
C GLN A 77 -10.35 10.80 -0.50
N ALA A 78 -10.00 9.61 -0.97
CA ALA A 78 -10.08 9.27 -2.39
C ALA A 78 -11.51 9.38 -2.92
N LYS A 79 -12.51 8.85 -2.18
CA LYS A 79 -13.93 8.97 -2.54
C LYS A 79 -14.38 10.43 -2.62
N ALA A 80 -13.99 11.26 -1.66
CA ALA A 80 -14.26 12.69 -1.68
C ALA A 80 -13.63 13.42 -2.88
N GLN A 81 -12.53 12.88 -3.43
CA GLN A 81 -11.86 13.38 -4.63
C GLN A 81 -12.41 12.79 -5.94
N GLY A 82 -13.49 12.00 -5.88
CA GLY A 82 -14.16 11.45 -7.05
C GLY A 82 -13.75 10.02 -7.42
N TYR A 83 -12.96 9.34 -6.59
CA TYR A 83 -12.74 7.90 -6.76
C TYR A 83 -14.06 7.17 -6.55
N GLN A 84 -14.49 6.41 -7.56
CA GLN A 84 -15.66 5.55 -7.49
C GLN A 84 -15.18 4.12 -7.21
N PRO A 85 -15.32 3.63 -5.97
CA PRO A 85 -14.87 2.29 -5.63
C PRO A 85 -15.69 1.23 -6.36
N GLY A 86 -15.03 0.14 -6.73
CA GLY A 86 -15.73 -1.08 -7.16
C GLY A 86 -16.53 -1.69 -6.01
N ALA A 87 -17.37 -2.67 -6.34
CA ALA A 87 -18.18 -3.40 -5.37
C ALA A 87 -17.33 -4.21 -4.37
N ASP A 88 -16.14 -4.65 -4.80
CA ASP A 88 -15.31 -5.57 -4.02
C ASP A 88 -14.30 -4.79 -3.16
N HIS A 89 -14.73 -4.39 -1.96
CA HIS A 89 -13.84 -3.96 -0.89
C HIS A 89 -14.38 -4.40 0.47
N GLU A 90 -13.47 -4.71 1.40
CA GLU A 90 -13.81 -5.14 2.76
C GLU A 90 -13.22 -4.16 3.77
N VAL A 91 -14.00 -3.72 4.75
CA VAL A 91 -13.49 -2.88 5.85
C VAL A 91 -13.20 -3.77 7.07
N ARG A 92 -11.95 -3.74 7.53
CA ARG A 92 -11.49 -4.45 8.73
C ARG A 92 -11.13 -3.44 9.81
N ARG A 93 -11.90 -3.43 10.90
CA ARG A 93 -11.75 -2.44 11.96
C ARG A 93 -10.72 -2.83 13.00
N ASP A 94 -10.22 -1.80 13.70
CA ASP A 94 -9.42 -1.94 14.92
C ASP A 94 -8.16 -2.83 14.77
N ARG A 95 -7.43 -2.63 13.67
CA ARG A 95 -6.19 -3.38 13.39
C ARG A 95 -4.98 -2.63 13.89
N ALA A 96 -4.12 -3.34 14.63
CA ALA A 96 -2.81 -2.82 15.02
C ALA A 96 -1.84 -2.92 13.83
N LEU A 97 -1.15 -1.82 13.53
CA LEU A 97 -0.06 -1.81 12.55
C LEU A 97 1.28 -1.76 13.28
N GLU A 98 2.21 -2.62 12.88
CA GLU A 98 3.51 -2.72 13.53
C GLU A 98 4.29 -1.39 13.46
N GLY A 99 4.52 -0.77 14.61
CA GLY A 99 5.26 0.50 14.70
C GLY A 99 4.46 1.72 14.25
N VAL A 100 3.13 1.65 14.22
CA VAL A 100 2.23 2.81 14.15
C VAL A 100 1.41 2.85 15.43
N ALA A 101 1.27 4.03 16.03
CA ALA A 101 0.55 4.19 17.27
C ALA A 101 -0.97 4.10 17.06
N GLY A 102 -1.66 3.41 17.97
CA GLY A 102 -3.10 3.25 17.94
C GLY A 102 -3.57 2.13 17.02
N SER A 103 -4.89 1.99 16.91
CA SER A 103 -5.52 1.08 15.98
C SER A 103 -6.01 1.80 14.74
N HIS A 104 -6.12 1.05 13.64
CA HIS A 104 -6.48 1.57 12.34
C HIS A 104 -7.56 0.71 11.69
N ASP A 105 -8.54 1.39 11.11
CA ASP A 105 -9.49 0.75 10.20
C ASP A 105 -8.84 0.61 8.83
N LEU A 106 -8.78 -0.62 8.35
CA LEU A 106 -8.20 -0.99 7.07
C LEU A 106 -9.31 -1.22 6.04
N VAL A 107 -9.02 -0.88 4.79
CA VAL A 107 -9.85 -1.20 3.64
C VAL A 107 -9.05 -2.13 2.73
N VAL A 108 -9.51 -3.37 2.61
CA VAL A 108 -8.96 -4.35 1.69
C VAL A 108 -9.49 -4.04 0.30
N LEU A 109 -8.57 -3.75 -0.62
CA LEU A 109 -8.85 -3.42 -2.02
C LEU A 109 -8.71 -4.65 -2.92
N ALA A 110 -7.95 -5.65 -2.50
CA ALA A 110 -7.83 -6.94 -3.16
C ALA A 110 -7.28 -8.02 -2.20
N SER A 111 -7.80 -9.24 -2.33
CA SER A 111 -7.34 -10.46 -1.65
C SER A 111 -6.86 -11.49 -2.66
#